data_AF-A0A7K2M9L1-F1
#
_entry.id   AF-A0A7K2M9L1-F1
#
_cell.length_a   1.000
_cell.length_b   1.000
_cell.length_c   1.000
_cell.angle_alpha   90.00
_cell.angle_beta   90.00
_cell.angle_gamma   90.00
#
_symmetry.space_group_name_H-M   'P 1'
#
loop_
_entity.id
_entity.type
_entity.pdbx_description
1 polymer ?
#
loop_
_entity_poly.entity_id
_entity_poly.type
_entity_poly.pdbx_seq_one_letter_code
_entity_poly.pdbx_strand_id
1 'polypeptide(L)'
;MDEAGTGRRLAALLAVWGASRALLLLFVLRVLVFPGPDVTSDVSVIYRGWYEVLRQGTFPVADVAWQYPPGAALAVVSPAALPFLGYATAFFVLALAADLTVLALLLYGGRAPDRPLRGAWAWTAGAAVLGPTLYARYDVMVTAVAVAALLAGARRPRVLGALAGVGALLKVWPVLLLVGV
;
A
#
# COMPACT_ATOMS: atom_id res chain seq x y z
N MET A 1 -32.16 9.56 6.69
CA MET A 1 -31.25 8.40 6.54
C MET A 1 -30.86 7.96 7.94
N ASP A 2 -31.03 6.69 8.28
CA ASP A 2 -30.95 6.19 9.65
C ASP A 2 -29.49 6.12 10.13
N GLU A 3 -29.07 7.00 11.05
CA GLU A 3 -27.68 7.10 11.54
C GLU A 3 -27.17 5.78 12.13
N ALA A 4 -28.08 5.01 12.75
CA ALA A 4 -27.81 3.68 13.28
C ALA A 4 -27.37 2.67 12.19
N GLY A 5 -27.94 2.77 10.99
CA GLY A 5 -27.60 1.92 9.84
C GLY A 5 -26.22 2.22 9.27
N THR A 6 -25.83 3.50 9.24
CA THR A 6 -24.50 3.93 8.80
C THR A 6 -23.41 3.49 9.78
N GLY A 7 -23.64 3.66 11.08
CA GLY A 7 -22.73 3.22 12.13
C GLY A 7 -22.46 1.71 12.08
N ARG A 8 -23.51 0.90 11.90
CA ARG A 8 -23.39 -0.57 11.80
C ARG A 8 -22.57 -1.01 10.57
N ARG A 9 -22.76 -0.34 9.43
CA ARG A 9 -21.99 -0.64 8.19
C ARG A 9 -20.51 -0.31 8.34
N LEU A 10 -20.18 0.82 8.98
CA LEU A 10 -18.80 1.18 9.26
C LEU A 10 -18.14 0.18 10.22
N ALA A 11 -18.82 -0.19 11.30
CA ALA A 11 -18.32 -1.18 12.24
C ALA A 11 -18.04 -2.53 11.55
N ALA A 12 -18.97 -3.01 10.70
CA ALA A 12 -18.77 -4.23 9.92
C ALA A 12 -17.56 -4.13 8.97
N LEU A 13 -17.40 -3.01 8.27
CA LEU A 13 -16.26 -2.77 7.39
C LEU A 13 -14.93 -2.80 8.16
N LEU A 14 -14.84 -2.11 9.29
CA LEU A 14 -13.63 -2.06 10.12
C LEU A 14 -13.31 -3.43 10.72
N ALA A 15 -14.33 -4.18 11.15
CA ALA A 15 -14.15 -5.54 11.65
C ALA A 15 -13.62 -6.49 10.57
N VAL A 16 -14.21 -6.46 9.36
CA VAL A 16 -13.75 -7.28 8.23
C VAL A 16 -12.34 -6.89 7.78
N TRP A 17 -12.06 -5.59 7.69
CA TRP A 17 -10.72 -5.10 7.39
C TRP A 17 -9.73 -5.59 8.44
N GLY A 18 -10.00 -5.35 9.73
CA GLY A 18 -9.12 -5.75 10.83
C GLY A 18 -8.85 -7.26 10.85
N ALA A 19 -9.90 -8.08 10.72
CA ALA A 19 -9.76 -9.54 10.68
C ALA A 19 -8.93 -10.01 9.47
N SER A 20 -9.18 -9.46 8.28
CA SER A 20 -8.42 -9.81 7.08
C SER A 20 -6.94 -9.43 7.22
N ARG A 21 -6.63 -8.26 7.81
CA ARG A 21 -5.24 -7.78 7.98
C ARG A 21 -4.51 -8.51 9.08
N ALA A 22 -5.18 -8.87 10.17
CA ALA A 22 -4.63 -9.74 11.17
C ALA A 22 -4.20 -11.08 10.54
N LEU A 23 -5.06 -11.68 9.71
CA LEU A 23 -4.73 -12.92 9.01
C LEU A 23 -3.55 -12.75 8.04
N LEU A 24 -3.51 -11.64 7.27
CA LEU A 24 -2.38 -11.31 6.41
C LEU A 24 -1.06 -11.16 7.18
N LEU A 25 -1.09 -10.48 8.34
CA LEU A 25 0.08 -10.33 9.21
C LEU A 25 0.56 -11.69 9.73
N LEU A 26 -0.35 -12.57 10.14
CA LEU A 26 0.01 -13.94 10.54
C LEU A 26 0.72 -14.70 9.40
N PHE A 27 0.31 -14.50 8.15
CA PHE A 27 0.99 -15.10 6.99
C PHE A 27 2.36 -14.47 6.73
N VAL A 28 2.47 -13.14 6.62
CA VAL A 28 3.75 -12.51 6.26
C VAL A 28 4.80 -12.58 7.37
N LEU A 29 4.35 -12.69 8.63
CA LEU A 29 5.22 -12.96 9.79
C LEU A 29 5.50 -14.47 9.97
N ARG A 30 5.02 -15.31 9.05
CA ARG A 30 5.22 -16.77 9.03
C ARG A 30 4.73 -17.50 10.29
N VAL A 31 3.73 -16.95 10.97
CA VAL A 31 3.00 -17.64 12.04
C VAL A 31 2.07 -18.69 11.43
N LEU A 32 1.50 -18.37 10.27
CA LEU A 32 0.72 -19.29 9.44
C LEU A 32 1.38 -19.44 8.07
N VAL A 33 1.24 -20.62 7.48
CA VAL A 33 1.72 -20.89 6.11
C VAL A 33 0.60 -20.58 5.14
N PHE A 34 0.86 -19.68 4.18
CA PHE A 34 -0.06 -19.43 3.08
C PHE A 34 0.13 -20.51 2.00
N PRO A 35 -0.95 -21.12 1.47
CA PRO A 35 -0.83 -22.10 0.39
C PRO A 35 -0.22 -21.48 -0.87
N GLY A 36 0.84 -22.09 -1.42
CA GLY A 36 1.49 -21.65 -2.66
C GLY A 36 2.92 -21.12 -2.46
N PRO A 37 3.47 -20.39 -3.45
CA PRO A 37 4.84 -19.85 -3.38
C PRO A 37 5.02 -18.82 -2.26
N ASP A 38 6.19 -18.83 -1.62
CA ASP A 38 6.54 -17.83 -0.60
C ASP A 38 6.94 -16.49 -1.23
N VAL A 39 5.96 -15.59 -1.32
CA VAL A 39 6.16 -14.21 -1.79
C VAL A 39 6.93 -13.33 -0.81
N THR A 40 7.09 -13.71 0.47
CA THR A 40 7.82 -12.90 1.47
C THR A 40 9.33 -12.88 1.23
N SER A 41 9.82 -13.77 0.35
CA SER A 41 11.20 -13.77 -0.15
C SER A 41 11.54 -12.49 -0.92
N ASP A 42 10.58 -11.88 -1.63
CA ASP A 42 10.76 -10.56 -2.27
C ASP A 42 11.24 -9.52 -1.26
N VAL A 43 10.65 -9.50 -0.06
CA VAL A 43 11.00 -8.52 0.97
C VAL A 43 12.29 -8.92 1.70
N SER A 44 12.35 -10.15 2.18
CA SER A 44 13.43 -10.61 3.05
C SER A 44 14.76 -10.86 2.34
N VAL A 45 14.73 -11.13 1.03
CA VAL A 45 15.91 -11.38 0.20
C VAL A 45 16.14 -10.22 -0.77
N ILE A 46 15.20 -9.98 -1.69
CA ILE A 46 15.41 -9.04 -2.80
C ILE A 46 15.48 -7.60 -2.30
N TYR A 47 14.44 -7.12 -1.60
CA TYR A 47 14.40 -5.74 -1.12
C TYR A 47 15.45 -5.49 -0.05
N ARG A 48 15.71 -6.47 0.83
CA ARG A 48 16.82 -6.40 1.80
C ARG A 48 18.17 -6.26 1.09
N GLY A 49 18.41 -7.01 0.02
CA GLY A 49 19.62 -6.90 -0.80
C GLY A 49 19.77 -5.53 -1.43
N TRP A 50 18.70 -5.01 -2.05
CA TRP A 50 18.69 -3.66 -2.60
C TRP A 50 18.91 -2.59 -1.53
N TYR A 51 18.32 -2.74 -0.35
CA TYR A 51 18.54 -1.83 0.77
C TYR A 51 20.02 -1.73 1.16
N GLU A 52 20.74 -2.86 1.22
CA GLU A 52 22.16 -2.88 1.56
C GLU A 52 23.04 -2.16 0.54
N VAL A 53 22.64 -2.13 -0.74
CA VAL A 53 23.30 -1.34 -1.79
C VAL A 53 22.90 0.13 -1.70
N LEU A 54 21.59 0.41 -1.62
CA LEU A 54 21.03 1.77 -1.57
C LEU A 54 21.58 2.59 -0.40
N ARG A 55 21.79 1.97 0.78
CA ARG A 55 22.35 2.67 1.94
C ARG A 55 23.82 3.08 1.76
N GLN A 56 24.50 2.57 0.74
CA GLN A 56 25.86 3.00 0.35
C GLN A 56 25.83 4.19 -0.63
N GLY A 57 24.64 4.67 -1.01
CA GLY A 57 24.47 5.81 -1.92
C GLY A 57 24.49 5.44 -3.40
N THR A 58 24.41 4.15 -3.75
CA THR A 58 24.38 3.66 -5.13
C THR A 58 23.13 2.84 -5.39
N PHE A 59 22.71 2.76 -6.65
CA PHE A 59 21.61 1.88 -7.06
C PHE A 59 22.14 0.49 -7.40
N PRO A 60 21.34 -0.58 -7.21
CA PRO A 60 21.71 -1.95 -7.59
C PRO A 60 21.62 -2.16 -9.11
N VAL A 61 22.35 -1.36 -9.88
CA VAL A 61 22.27 -1.29 -11.35
C VAL A 61 22.70 -2.58 -12.07
N ALA A 62 23.48 -3.43 -11.39
CA ALA A 62 23.90 -4.73 -11.92
C ALA A 62 22.84 -5.83 -11.69
N ASP A 63 21.84 -5.58 -10.85
CA ASP A 63 20.75 -6.53 -10.60
C ASP A 63 19.64 -6.33 -11.65
N VAL A 64 19.44 -7.34 -12.49
CA VAL A 64 18.41 -7.35 -13.54
C VAL A 64 16.98 -7.25 -12.97
N ALA A 65 16.78 -7.56 -11.69
CA ALA A 65 15.48 -7.41 -11.03
C ALA A 65 15.19 -5.94 -10.64
N TRP A 66 16.19 -5.06 -10.60
CA TRP A 66 15.98 -3.63 -10.37
C TRP A 66 15.50 -2.95 -11.67
N GLN A 67 14.18 -2.86 -11.83
CA GLN A 67 13.54 -2.29 -13.02
C GLN A 67 12.66 -1.07 -12.67
N TYR A 68 12.91 -0.47 -11.51
CA TYR A 68 12.06 0.57 -10.95
C TYR A 68 12.66 1.97 -11.13
N PRO A 69 11.82 3.01 -11.24
CA PRO A 69 12.31 4.38 -11.25
C PRO A 69 12.98 4.74 -9.90
N PRO A 70 13.83 5.79 -9.87
CA PRO A 70 14.65 6.09 -8.69
C PRO A 70 13.87 6.28 -7.38
N GLY A 71 12.63 6.78 -7.45
CA GLY A 71 11.79 6.98 -6.27
C GLY A 71 11.41 5.68 -5.56
N ALA A 72 11.47 4.52 -6.22
CA ALA A 72 11.26 3.22 -5.58
C ALA A 72 12.25 2.95 -4.44
N ALA A 73 13.44 3.56 -4.49
CA ALA A 73 14.41 3.49 -3.40
C ALA A 73 13.85 3.99 -2.08
N LEU A 74 12.91 4.94 -2.07
CA LEU A 74 12.27 5.42 -0.84
C LEU A 74 11.51 4.30 -0.13
N ALA A 75 10.77 3.49 -0.87
CA ALA A 75 10.04 2.36 -0.28
C ALA A 75 11.01 1.31 0.29
N VAL A 76 12.10 1.02 -0.43
CA VAL A 76 13.12 0.05 -0.03
C VAL A 76 13.97 0.53 1.16
N VAL A 77 14.25 1.83 1.26
CA VAL A 77 15.04 2.40 2.36
C VAL A 77 14.19 2.70 3.59
N SER A 78 12.89 2.95 3.44
CA SER A 78 11.98 3.32 4.52
C SER A 78 11.99 2.40 5.76
N PRO A 79 12.23 1.07 5.69
CA PRO A 79 12.35 0.23 6.89
C PRO A 79 13.43 0.69 7.87
N ALA A 80 14.46 1.42 7.42
CA ALA A 80 15.48 2.00 8.29
C ALA A 80 14.94 3.05 9.27
N ALA A 81 13.74 3.60 9.04
CA ALA A 81 13.05 4.47 9.99
C ALA A 81 12.57 3.73 11.25
N LEU A 82 12.55 2.40 11.23
CA LEU A 82 12.15 1.53 12.35
C LEU A 82 13.34 0.62 12.75
N PRO A 83 14.48 1.18 13.20
CA PRO A 83 15.72 0.43 13.38
C PRO A 83 15.68 -0.61 14.50
N PHE A 84 14.65 -0.54 15.36
CA PHE A 84 14.40 -1.50 16.43
C PHE A 84 13.67 -2.77 15.95
N LEU A 85 13.34 -2.87 14.66
CA LEU A 85 12.73 -4.05 14.04
C LEU A 85 13.68 -4.66 12.99
N GLY A 86 13.54 -5.97 12.76
CA GLY A 86 14.12 -6.60 11.58
C GLY A 86 13.52 -6.03 10.30
N TYR A 87 14.31 -5.95 9.21
CA TYR A 87 13.91 -5.27 7.98
C TYR A 87 12.58 -5.73 7.38
N ALA A 88 12.35 -7.05 7.30
CA ALA A 88 11.10 -7.57 6.79
C ALA A 88 9.90 -7.15 7.66
N THR A 89 10.04 -7.25 8.99
CA THR A 89 9.02 -6.81 9.94
C THR A 89 8.75 -5.31 9.82
N ALA A 90 9.80 -4.49 9.76
CA ALA A 90 9.69 -3.05 9.56
C ALA A 90 8.96 -2.73 8.24
N PHE A 91 9.29 -3.42 7.15
CA PHE A 91 8.60 -3.28 5.87
C PHE A 91 7.11 -3.63 5.97
N PHE A 92 6.75 -4.74 6.60
CA PHE A 92 5.35 -5.15 6.77
C PHE A 92 4.56 -4.16 7.64
N VAL A 93 5.19 -3.56 8.66
CA VAL A 93 4.58 -2.48 9.46
C VAL A 93 4.30 -1.26 8.59
N LEU A 94 5.24 -0.86 7.73
CA LEU A 94 5.06 0.27 6.81
C LEU A 94 4.01 -0.04 5.74
N ALA A 95 3.94 -1.28 5.25
CA ALA A 95 2.89 -1.75 4.34
C ALA A 95 1.49 -1.69 5.00
N LEU A 96 1.36 -2.12 6.25
CA LEU A 96 0.14 -2.00 7.05
C LEU A 96 -0.25 -0.53 7.27
N ALA A 97 0.71 0.35 7.55
CA ALA A 97 0.45 1.78 7.70
C ALA A 97 -0.05 2.42 6.39
N ALA A 98 0.51 2.02 5.25
CA ALA A 98 0.03 2.45 3.93
C ALA A 98 -1.37 1.93 3.62
N ASP A 99 -1.66 0.66 3.92
CA ASP A 99 -3.00 0.06 3.77
C ASP A 99 -4.05 0.77 4.63
N LEU A 100 -3.72 1.06 5.89
CA LEU A 100 -4.57 1.85 6.78
C LEU A 100 -4.80 3.26 6.24
N THR A 101 -3.77 3.88 5.65
CA THR A 101 -3.86 5.19 5.00
C THR A 101 -4.83 5.15 3.82
N VAL A 102 -4.75 4.12 2.96
CA VAL A 102 -5.71 3.91 1.86
C VAL A 102 -7.14 3.80 2.40
N LEU A 103 -7.37 2.96 3.42
CA LEU A 103 -8.68 2.81 4.03
C LEU A 103 -9.20 4.15 4.58
N ALA A 104 -8.37 4.88 5.33
CA ALA A 104 -8.75 6.15 5.94
C ALA A 104 -9.12 7.21 4.88
N LEU A 105 -8.35 7.27 3.79
CA LEU A 105 -8.61 8.16 2.65
C LEU A 105 -9.93 7.81 1.95
N LEU A 106 -10.19 6.53 1.70
CA LEU A 106 -11.44 6.07 1.08
C LEU A 106 -12.65 6.33 1.99
N LEU A 107 -12.51 6.12 3.30
CA LEU A 107 -13.52 6.48 4.28
C LEU A 107 -13.76 8.00 4.28
N TYR A 108 -12.70 8.81 4.21
CA TYR A 108 -12.81 10.28 4.13
C TYR A 108 -13.58 10.73 2.88
N GLY A 109 -13.25 10.19 1.70
CA GLY A 109 -13.98 10.50 0.47
C GLY A 109 -15.44 10.05 0.46
N GLY A 110 -15.79 9.08 1.32
CA GLY A 110 -17.15 8.54 1.51
C GLY A 110 -17.99 9.26 2.57
N ARG A 111 -17.50 10.33 3.22
CA ARG A 111 -18.23 11.03 4.30
C ARG A 111 -19.41 11.90 3.83
N ALA A 112 -19.59 12.12 2.53
CA ALA A 112 -20.70 12.92 2.03
C ALA A 112 -22.05 12.19 2.31
N PRO A 113 -23.12 12.91 2.71
CA PRO A 113 -24.39 12.32 3.18
C PRO A 113 -25.07 11.29 2.27
N ASP A 114 -24.69 11.21 0.99
CA ASP A 114 -25.28 10.27 0.02
C ASP A 114 -24.24 9.37 -0.67
N ARG A 115 -23.00 9.33 -0.18
CA ARG A 115 -21.94 8.51 -0.81
C ARG A 115 -21.78 7.16 -0.11
N PRO A 116 -22.05 6.04 -0.79
CA PRO A 116 -21.86 4.73 -0.20
C PRO A 116 -20.36 4.42 -0.05
N LEU A 117 -19.99 3.68 1.00
CA LEU A 117 -18.61 3.23 1.30
C LEU A 117 -18.06 2.17 0.32
N ARG A 118 -18.49 2.20 -0.95
CA ARG A 118 -18.15 1.19 -1.98
C ARG A 118 -16.65 1.08 -2.18
N GLY A 119 -15.94 2.21 -2.25
CA GLY A 119 -14.49 2.22 -2.42
C GLY A 119 -13.77 1.50 -1.27
N ALA A 120 -14.17 1.76 -0.03
CA ALA A 120 -13.58 1.13 1.14
C ALA A 120 -13.89 -0.38 1.20
N TRP A 121 -15.11 -0.81 0.85
CA TRP A 121 -15.45 -2.23 0.74
C TRP A 121 -14.69 -2.93 -0.39
N ALA A 122 -14.59 -2.30 -1.57
CA ALA A 122 -13.83 -2.82 -2.69
C ALA A 122 -12.34 -2.98 -2.34
N TRP A 123 -11.75 -1.99 -1.66
CA TRP A 123 -10.39 -2.07 -1.16
C TRP A 123 -10.24 -3.20 -0.14
N THR A 124 -11.11 -3.29 0.87
CA THR A 124 -11.03 -4.32 1.91
C THR A 124 -11.11 -5.72 1.30
N ALA A 125 -12.06 -5.97 0.40
CA ALA A 125 -12.25 -7.27 -0.23
C ALA A 125 -11.13 -7.60 -1.23
N GLY A 126 -10.77 -6.66 -2.12
CA GLY A 126 -9.71 -6.86 -3.10
C GLY A 126 -8.35 -7.13 -2.44
N ALA A 127 -8.03 -6.40 -1.38
CA ALA A 127 -6.83 -6.63 -0.59
C ALA A 127 -6.82 -8.00 0.11
N ALA A 128 -7.96 -8.47 0.60
CA ALA A 128 -8.06 -9.81 1.16
C ALA A 128 -7.84 -10.89 0.09
N VAL A 129 -8.37 -10.69 -1.12
CA VAL A 129 -8.17 -11.59 -2.27
C VAL A 129 -6.71 -11.64 -2.73
N LEU A 130 -6.00 -10.50 -2.72
CA LEU A 130 -4.57 -10.45 -3.06
C LEU A 130 -3.69 -11.27 -2.11
N GLY A 131 -4.17 -11.53 -0.89
CA GLY A 131 -3.43 -12.33 0.09
C GLY A 131 -2.11 -11.67 0.51
N PRO A 132 -1.10 -12.48 0.90
CA PRO A 132 0.21 -11.98 1.35
C PRO A 132 0.93 -11.08 0.34
N THR A 133 0.61 -11.20 -0.95
CA THR A 133 1.14 -10.34 -2.02
C THR A 133 0.94 -8.86 -1.73
N LEU A 134 -0.18 -8.48 -1.08
CA LEU A 134 -0.44 -7.09 -0.72
C LEU A 134 0.68 -6.50 0.15
N TYR A 135 1.24 -7.28 1.07
CA TYR A 135 2.27 -6.83 2.02
C TYR A 135 3.68 -7.28 1.61
N ALA A 136 3.80 -8.26 0.71
CA ALA A 136 5.07 -8.68 0.13
C ALA A 136 5.52 -7.80 -1.04
N ARG A 137 4.71 -6.82 -1.45
CA ARG A 137 5.08 -5.82 -2.47
C ARG A 137 4.91 -4.42 -1.92
N TYR A 138 5.79 -3.51 -2.33
CA TYR A 138 5.66 -2.10 -1.93
C TYR A 138 4.51 -1.37 -2.66
N ASP A 139 3.79 -2.05 -3.56
CA ASP A 139 2.64 -1.53 -4.30
C ASP A 139 1.55 -0.90 -3.41
N VAL A 140 1.36 -1.39 -2.18
CA VAL A 140 0.40 -0.80 -1.25
C VAL A 140 0.80 0.64 -0.84
N MET A 141 2.10 0.92 -0.75
CA MET A 141 2.63 2.27 -0.50
C MET A 141 2.37 3.18 -1.71
N VAL A 142 2.58 2.67 -2.92
CA VAL A 142 2.28 3.38 -4.17
C VAL A 142 0.78 3.64 -4.30
N THR A 143 -0.04 2.67 -3.90
CA THR A 143 -1.51 2.79 -3.91
C THR A 143 -1.99 3.88 -2.96
N ALA A 144 -1.38 4.04 -1.79
CA ALA A 144 -1.68 5.15 -0.89
C ALA A 144 -1.47 6.52 -1.57
N VAL A 145 -0.36 6.68 -2.31
CA VAL A 145 -0.10 7.90 -3.09
C VAL A 145 -1.11 8.08 -4.21
N ALA A 146 -1.45 7.02 -4.94
CA ALA A 146 -2.43 7.05 -6.01
C ALA A 146 -3.83 7.45 -5.52
N VAL A 147 -4.30 6.88 -4.42
CA VAL A 147 -5.59 7.21 -3.80
C VAL A 147 -5.59 8.66 -3.30
N ALA A 148 -4.50 9.11 -2.68
CA ALA A 148 -4.35 10.50 -2.28
C ALA A 148 -4.41 11.45 -3.50
N ALA A 149 -3.75 11.08 -4.61
CA ALA A 149 -3.77 11.84 -5.86
C ALA A 149 -5.18 12.01 -6.41
N LEU A 150 -5.96 10.92 -6.48
CA LEU A 150 -7.34 10.97 -6.97
C LEU A 150 -8.24 11.84 -6.08
N LEU A 151 -8.13 11.71 -4.76
CA LEU A 151 -8.98 12.45 -3.82
C LEU A 151 -8.62 13.94 -3.75
N ALA A 152 -7.33 14.27 -3.65
CA ALA A 152 -6.86 15.66 -3.59
C ALA A 152 -6.95 16.35 -4.97
N GLY A 153 -6.78 15.59 -6.04
CA GLY A 153 -6.76 16.04 -7.42
C GLY A 153 -8.14 16.17 -8.07
N ALA A 154 -9.21 15.63 -7.47
CA ALA A 154 -10.56 15.57 -8.06
C ALA A 154 -11.10 16.92 -8.58
N ARG A 155 -10.66 18.05 -8.01
CA ARG A 155 -11.00 19.41 -8.49
C ARG A 155 -9.77 20.26 -8.78
N ARG A 156 -8.58 19.66 -8.82
CA ARG A 156 -7.28 20.34 -8.89
C ARG A 156 -6.34 19.57 -9.83
N PRO A 157 -6.45 19.76 -11.16
CA PRO A 157 -5.69 18.97 -12.13
C PRO A 157 -4.17 19.08 -11.95
N ARG A 158 -3.66 20.24 -11.50
CA ARG A 158 -2.23 20.42 -11.18
C ARG A 158 -1.78 19.55 -10.01
N VAL A 159 -2.61 19.40 -8.98
CA VAL A 159 -2.33 18.55 -7.82
C VAL A 159 -2.38 17.08 -8.24
N LEU A 160 -3.37 16.70 -9.06
CA LEU A 160 -3.46 15.36 -9.64
C LEU A 160 -2.19 15.04 -10.44
N GLY A 161 -1.79 15.92 -11.36
CA GLY A 161 -0.59 15.77 -12.19
C GLY A 161 0.70 15.64 -11.37
N ALA A 162 0.88 16.51 -10.36
CA ALA A 162 2.05 16.46 -9.50
C ALA A 162 2.11 15.15 -8.69
N LEU A 163 1.00 14.73 -8.07
CA LEU A 163 0.96 13.50 -7.28
C LEU A 163 1.04 12.24 -8.14
N ALA A 164 0.44 12.23 -9.33
CA ALA A 164 0.60 11.16 -10.30
C ALA A 164 2.05 11.05 -10.80
N GLY A 165 2.72 12.19 -11.03
CA GLY A 165 4.14 12.24 -11.37
C GLY A 165 5.04 11.71 -10.24
N VAL A 166 4.80 12.14 -8.99
CA VAL A 166 5.49 11.57 -7.82
C VAL A 166 5.23 10.06 -7.70
N GLY A 167 3.97 9.63 -7.88
CA GLY A 167 3.62 8.22 -7.91
C GLY A 167 4.37 7.46 -9.01
N ALA A 168 4.46 8.02 -10.22
CA ALA A 168 5.19 7.47 -11.35
C ALA A 168 6.68 7.28 -11.06
N LEU A 169 7.30 8.14 -10.23
CA LEU A 169 8.67 7.98 -9.75
C LEU A 169 8.83 6.84 -8.74
N LEU A 170 7.78 6.45 -8.01
CA LEU A 170 7.80 5.28 -7.11
C LEU A 170 7.61 3.98 -7.90
N LYS A 171 6.70 4.01 -8.87
CA LYS A 171 6.38 2.92 -9.79
C LYS A 171 5.62 3.51 -10.96
N VAL A 172 5.78 3.04 -12.18
CA VAL A 172 5.25 3.75 -13.37
C VAL A 172 3.72 3.86 -13.39
N TRP A 173 2.99 2.87 -12.86
CA TRP A 173 1.54 2.73 -13.09
C TRP A 173 0.64 3.89 -12.61
N PRO A 174 0.94 4.71 -11.58
CA PRO A 174 0.11 5.86 -11.20
C PRO A 174 0.01 6.95 -12.28
N VAL A 175 0.86 6.93 -13.32
CA VAL A 175 0.67 7.80 -14.49
C VAL A 175 -0.67 7.54 -15.18
N LEU A 176 -1.20 6.31 -15.09
CA LEU A 176 -2.48 5.92 -15.69
C LEU A 176 -3.68 6.63 -15.04
N LEU A 177 -3.53 7.19 -13.84
CA LEU A 177 -4.57 7.99 -13.21
C LEU A 177 -4.96 9.21 -14.05
N LEU A 178 -4.03 9.72 -14.87
CA LEU A 178 -4.25 10.87 -15.74
C LEU A 178 -5.15 10.56 -16.94
N VAL A 179 -5.36 9.29 -17.28
CA VAL A 179 -6.26 8.87 -18.36
C VAL A 179 -7.72 8.91 -17.92
N GLY A 180 -7.97 8.71 -16.61
CA GLY A 180 -9.32 8.57 -16.06
C GLY A 180 -9.98 9.88 -15.61
N VAL A 181 -9.37 11.04 -15.87
CA VAL A 181 -9.82 12.37 -15.39
C VAL A 181 -9.93 13.36 -16.54
#